data_AF-A0A7X7LIQ7-F1
#
_entry.id   AF-A0A7X7LIQ7-F1
#
_cell.length_a   1.000
_cell.length_b   1.000
_cell.length_c   1.000
_cell.angle_alpha   90.00
_cell.angle_beta   90.00
_cell.angle_gamma   90.00
#
_symmetry.space_group_name_H-M   'P 1'
#
loop_
_entity.id
_entity.type
_entity.pdbx_description
1 polymer ?
#
loop_
_entity_poly.entity_id
_entity_poly.type
_entity_poly.pdbx_seq_one_letter_code
_entity_poly.pdbx_strand_id
1 'polypeptide(L)'
;MKSIRNIFVGIIALSFFSCSDFLDIKPQSELTQEAFPTTASDAQLATNAVYATLRSWHYHSGGYPILDIMSDDSHKGSNPNDQLNTLGPYDNFTITPSQDGLDRWWATLYEGIKRANVVIEKVPEIEMDTNLRGRYIAEAHFLRGLYYFDLVRAWGGVPLVLTTTPPLKVPRSSADEVYSQIEKDF
;
A
#
# COMPACT_ATOMS: atom_id res chain seq x y z
N MET A 1 -5.71 60.90 -28.26
CA MET A 1 -5.41 60.57 -26.83
C MET A 1 -6.57 59.92 -26.07
N LYS A 2 -7.84 60.36 -26.23
CA LYS A 2 -8.99 59.72 -25.56
C LYS A 2 -9.24 58.26 -26.02
N SER A 3 -9.02 57.92 -27.29
CA SER A 3 -9.19 56.53 -27.78
C SER A 3 -8.12 55.56 -27.27
N ILE A 4 -6.86 55.99 -27.15
CA ILE A 4 -5.75 55.19 -26.60
C ILE A 4 -5.98 54.87 -25.11
N ARG A 5 -6.51 55.83 -24.34
CA ARG A 5 -6.90 55.62 -22.94
C ARG A 5 -8.02 54.57 -22.80
N ASN A 6 -8.99 54.60 -23.70
CA ASN A 6 -10.10 53.62 -23.69
C ASN A 6 -9.62 52.20 -24.07
N ILE A 7 -8.63 52.09 -24.97
CA ILE A 7 -7.98 50.80 -25.31
C ILE A 7 -7.21 50.24 -24.11
N PHE A 8 -6.45 51.10 -23.41
CA PHE A 8 -5.69 50.68 -22.22
C PHE A 8 -6.59 50.19 -21.08
N VAL A 9 -7.73 50.85 -20.86
CA VAL A 9 -8.74 50.43 -19.88
C VAL A 9 -9.39 49.09 -20.28
N GLY A 10 -9.62 48.87 -21.59
CA GLY A 10 -10.14 47.60 -22.09
C GLY A 10 -9.18 46.42 -21.89
N ILE A 11 -7.88 46.62 -22.11
CA ILE A 11 -6.84 45.59 -21.91
C ILE A 11 -6.70 45.22 -20.44
N ILE A 12 -6.76 46.20 -19.53
CA ILE A 12 -6.74 45.96 -18.07
C ILE A 12 -7.98 45.19 -17.61
N ALA A 13 -9.16 45.49 -18.18
CA ALA A 13 -10.39 44.75 -17.84
C ALA A 13 -10.37 43.28 -18.30
N LEU A 14 -9.70 42.97 -19.42
CA LEU A 14 -9.49 41.60 -19.91
C LEU A 14 -8.48 40.80 -19.06
N SER A 15 -7.65 41.48 -18.26
CA SER A 15 -6.65 40.84 -17.39
C SER A 15 -7.27 40.09 -16.19
N PHE A 16 -8.55 40.37 -15.88
CA PHE A 16 -9.27 39.74 -14.77
C PHE A 16 -10.07 38.50 -15.17
N PHE A 17 -10.13 38.15 -16.45
CA PHE A 17 -10.72 36.90 -16.94
C PHE A 17 -9.64 35.80 -17.02
N SER A 18 -9.17 35.36 -15.86
CA SER A 18 -8.35 34.14 -15.75
C SER A 18 -9.28 32.93 -15.66
N CYS A 19 -9.08 31.93 -16.51
CA CYS A 19 -9.81 30.67 -16.43
C CYS A 19 -9.12 29.79 -15.36
N SER A 20 -9.62 29.83 -14.12
CA SER A 20 -9.06 29.03 -13.01
C SER A 20 -9.27 27.53 -13.22
N ASP A 21 -10.39 27.15 -13.81
CA ASP A 21 -10.87 25.75 -13.76
C ASP A 21 -10.45 24.93 -15.00
N PHE A 22 -9.79 25.54 -15.98
CA PHE A 22 -9.33 24.85 -17.21
C PHE A 22 -8.20 23.86 -16.93
N LEU A 23 -7.37 24.12 -15.90
CA LEU A 23 -6.24 23.27 -15.54
C LEU A 23 -6.60 22.22 -14.47
N ASP A 24 -7.73 22.38 -13.77
CA ASP A 24 -8.21 21.46 -12.72
C ASP A 24 -9.20 20.43 -13.28
N ILE A 25 -8.73 19.60 -14.22
CA ILE A 25 -9.52 18.48 -14.73
C ILE A 25 -9.38 17.30 -13.78
N LYS A 26 -10.39 17.05 -12.96
CA LYS A 26 -10.43 15.85 -12.11
C LYS A 26 -10.49 14.59 -13.00
N PRO A 27 -9.71 13.54 -12.69
CA PRO A 27 -9.77 12.28 -13.43
C PRO A 27 -11.16 11.66 -13.26
N GLN A 28 -11.87 11.45 -14.37
CA GLN A 28 -13.27 11.00 -14.33
C GLN A 28 -13.44 9.49 -14.08
N SER A 29 -12.36 8.71 -14.12
CA SER A 29 -12.39 7.25 -14.01
C SER A 29 -11.37 6.68 -13.01
N GLU A 30 -10.74 7.53 -12.19
CA GLU A 30 -9.77 7.08 -11.19
C GLU A 30 -10.30 7.33 -9.77
N LEU A 31 -10.15 6.33 -8.90
CA LEU A 31 -10.38 6.48 -7.48
C LEU A 31 -9.15 7.14 -6.87
N THR A 32 -9.22 8.45 -6.61
CA THR A 32 -8.18 9.16 -5.86
C THR A 32 -8.42 9.04 -4.37
N GLN A 33 -7.37 9.16 -3.54
CA GLN A 33 -7.52 9.16 -2.08
C GLN A 33 -8.32 10.35 -1.55
N GLU A 34 -8.49 11.41 -2.35
CA GLU A 34 -9.33 12.56 -2.03
C GLU A 34 -10.82 12.28 -2.26
N ALA A 35 -11.14 11.39 -3.21
CA ALA A 35 -12.51 11.09 -3.63
C ALA A 35 -13.02 9.71 -3.15
N PHE A 36 -12.15 8.89 -2.55
CA PHE A 36 -12.47 7.53 -2.12
C PHE A 36 -11.69 7.12 -0.87
N PRO A 37 -12.30 6.45 0.12
CA PRO A 37 -13.73 6.10 0.25
C PRO A 37 -14.57 7.25 0.84
N THR A 38 -15.82 7.43 0.40
CA THR A 38 -16.73 8.49 0.93
C THR A 38 -18.09 7.96 1.39
N THR A 39 -18.51 6.79 0.91
CA THR A 39 -19.80 6.18 1.24
C THR A 39 -19.66 4.87 2.01
N ALA A 40 -20.75 4.39 2.62
CA ALA A 40 -20.78 3.07 3.27
C ALA A 40 -20.40 1.91 2.32
N SER A 41 -20.79 2.01 1.04
CA SER A 41 -20.40 1.05 0.01
C SER A 41 -18.90 1.13 -0.29
N ASP A 42 -18.33 2.33 -0.35
CA ASP A 42 -16.89 2.51 -0.54
C ASP A 42 -16.09 1.96 0.63
N ALA A 43 -16.57 2.12 1.86
CA ALA A 43 -15.94 1.54 3.05
C ALA A 43 -15.83 0.01 2.94
N GLN A 44 -16.89 -0.65 2.46
CA GLN A 44 -16.87 -2.08 2.19
C GLN A 44 -15.89 -2.43 1.05
N LEU A 45 -15.89 -1.67 -0.05
CA LEU A 45 -14.97 -1.89 -1.17
C LEU A 45 -13.49 -1.70 -0.77
N ALA A 46 -13.20 -0.67 0.02
CA ALA A 46 -11.87 -0.41 0.55
C ALA A 46 -11.40 -1.54 1.46
N THR A 47 -12.28 -2.03 2.35
CA THR A 47 -12.00 -3.19 3.22
C THR A 47 -11.76 -4.46 2.39
N ASN A 48 -12.60 -4.71 1.39
CA ASN A 48 -12.41 -5.83 0.45
C ASN A 48 -11.09 -5.73 -0.32
N ALA A 49 -10.61 -4.53 -0.64
CA ALA A 49 -9.33 -4.34 -1.30
C ALA A 49 -8.16 -4.76 -0.40
N VAL A 50 -8.26 -4.58 0.92
CA VAL A 50 -7.27 -5.12 1.87
C VAL A 50 -7.23 -6.65 1.76
N TYR A 51 -8.39 -7.32 1.87
CA TYR A 51 -8.47 -8.78 1.68
C TYR A 51 -8.00 -9.25 0.30
N ALA A 52 -8.25 -8.48 -0.76
CA ALA A 52 -7.83 -8.84 -2.11
C ALA A 52 -6.31 -9.01 -2.23
N THR A 53 -5.51 -8.37 -1.35
CA THR A 53 -4.07 -8.59 -1.27
C THR A 53 -3.73 -10.04 -0.90
N LEU A 54 -4.49 -10.67 -0.01
CA LEU A 54 -4.29 -12.08 0.35
C LEU A 54 -4.50 -13.00 -0.86
N ARG A 55 -5.39 -12.62 -1.78
CA ARG A 55 -5.64 -13.38 -3.01
C ARG A 55 -4.56 -13.19 -4.08
N SER A 56 -3.60 -12.30 -3.86
CA SER A 56 -2.49 -12.11 -4.79
C SER A 56 -1.65 -13.39 -4.85
N TRP A 57 -1.31 -13.82 -6.07
CA TRP A 57 -0.37 -14.91 -6.27
C TRP A 57 0.94 -14.67 -5.50
N HIS A 58 1.42 -13.42 -5.51
CA HIS A 58 2.67 -13.04 -4.85
C HIS A 58 2.60 -13.02 -3.32
N TYR A 59 1.40 -12.99 -2.71
CA TYR A 59 1.27 -13.10 -1.26
C TYR A 59 1.65 -14.52 -0.81
N HIS A 60 1.14 -15.55 -1.51
CA HIS A 60 1.39 -16.95 -1.16
C HIS A 60 2.67 -17.51 -1.79
N SER A 61 2.89 -17.23 -3.08
CA SER A 61 4.06 -17.72 -3.81
C SER A 61 5.32 -16.89 -3.54
N GLY A 62 5.22 -15.75 -2.88
CA GLY A 62 6.37 -14.88 -2.63
C GLY A 62 7.18 -15.33 -1.42
N GLY A 63 6.52 -15.86 -0.40
CA GLY A 63 7.13 -16.20 0.89
C GLY A 63 7.67 -17.63 1.00
N TYR A 64 7.25 -18.56 0.14
CA TYR A 64 7.65 -19.97 0.27
C TYR A 64 9.17 -20.24 0.27
N PRO A 65 10.07 -19.42 -0.34
CA PRO A 65 11.50 -19.66 -0.18
C PRO A 65 11.94 -19.57 1.29
N ILE A 66 11.39 -18.61 2.03
CA ILE A 66 11.71 -18.40 3.45
C ILE A 66 10.88 -19.31 4.35
N LEU A 67 9.60 -19.49 4.00
CA LEU A 67 8.63 -20.18 4.87
C LEU A 67 8.72 -21.72 4.81
N ASP A 68 9.41 -22.28 3.81
CA ASP A 68 9.49 -23.74 3.60
C ASP A 68 10.88 -24.17 3.07
N ILE A 69 11.34 -23.65 1.92
CA ILE A 69 12.59 -24.13 1.29
C ILE A 69 13.85 -23.94 2.15
N MET A 70 13.88 -22.91 3.00
CA MET A 70 14.97 -22.68 3.96
C MET A 70 14.87 -23.52 5.24
N SER A 71 13.88 -24.42 5.33
CA SER A 71 13.78 -25.46 6.36
C SER A 71 14.44 -26.76 5.88
N ASP A 72 14.41 -27.79 6.72
CA ASP A 72 14.84 -29.15 6.38
C ASP A 72 13.68 -30.06 5.91
N ASP A 73 12.46 -29.54 5.80
CA ASP A 73 11.27 -30.32 5.43
C ASP A 73 11.08 -30.46 3.92
N SER A 74 11.60 -29.52 3.11
CA SER A 74 11.40 -29.52 1.67
C SER A 74 12.60 -29.02 0.87
N HIS A 75 12.80 -29.64 -0.30
CA HIS A 75 13.66 -29.11 -1.35
C HIS A 75 12.83 -28.88 -2.60
N LYS A 76 13.24 -27.92 -3.44
CA LYS A 76 12.57 -27.71 -4.71
C LYS A 76 12.72 -28.95 -5.61
N GLY A 77 11.63 -29.70 -5.75
CA GLY A 77 11.61 -30.96 -6.49
C GLY A 77 10.82 -30.87 -7.79
N SER A 78 11.51 -31.00 -8.93
CA SER A 78 10.95 -31.57 -10.17
C SER A 78 12.07 -32.05 -11.10
N ASN A 79 13.20 -31.35 -11.10
CA ASN A 79 14.48 -31.75 -11.70
C ASN A 79 15.61 -30.85 -11.13
N PRO A 80 16.89 -31.23 -11.29
CA PRO A 80 18.01 -30.47 -10.70
C PRO A 80 18.15 -29.00 -11.15
N ASN A 81 17.52 -28.59 -12.26
CA ASN A 81 17.61 -27.24 -12.80
C ASN A 81 16.35 -26.40 -12.54
N ASP A 82 15.31 -26.98 -11.92
CA ASP A 82 14.04 -26.30 -11.71
C ASP A 82 14.20 -25.14 -10.72
N GLN A 83 14.02 -23.91 -11.23
CA GLN A 83 14.19 -22.69 -10.46
C GLN A 83 15.56 -22.57 -9.77
N LEU A 84 16.60 -23.25 -10.28
CA LEU A 84 17.92 -23.30 -9.65
C LEU A 84 18.51 -21.90 -9.40
N ASN A 85 18.31 -20.97 -10.33
CA ASN A 85 18.81 -19.59 -10.20
C ASN A 85 17.98 -18.74 -9.23
N THR A 86 16.69 -19.03 -9.05
CA THR A 86 15.80 -18.24 -8.20
C THR A 86 15.71 -18.80 -6.78
N LEU A 87 15.63 -20.13 -6.63
CA LEU A 87 15.48 -20.82 -5.35
C LEU A 87 16.75 -21.46 -4.81
N GLY A 88 17.64 -21.92 -5.69
CA GLY A 88 18.89 -22.57 -5.27
C GLY A 88 19.71 -21.73 -4.28
N PRO A 89 19.80 -20.40 -4.43
CA PRO A 89 20.47 -19.57 -3.43
C PRO A 89 19.80 -19.55 -2.06
N TYR A 90 18.48 -19.72 -1.96
CA TYR A 90 17.78 -19.82 -0.67
C TYR A 90 18.04 -21.16 0.00
N ASP A 91 17.94 -22.26 -0.74
CA ASP A 91 18.23 -23.64 -0.28
C ASP A 91 19.68 -23.79 0.24
N ASN A 92 20.63 -23.12 -0.43
CA ASN A 92 22.05 -23.15 -0.05
C ASN A 92 22.50 -21.98 0.84
N PHE A 93 21.58 -21.10 1.25
CA PHE A 93 21.88 -19.90 2.05
C PHE A 93 22.94 -18.97 1.43
N THR A 94 23.02 -18.90 0.09
CA THR A 94 23.94 -18.03 -0.66
C THR A 94 23.23 -16.82 -1.29
N ILE A 95 22.17 -16.35 -0.64
CA ILE A 95 21.30 -15.26 -1.11
C ILE A 95 22.10 -13.96 -1.24
N THR A 96 21.87 -13.23 -2.34
CA THR A 96 22.46 -11.90 -2.56
C THR A 96 21.38 -10.81 -2.49
N PRO A 97 21.74 -9.52 -2.30
CA PRO A 97 20.76 -8.43 -2.30
C PRO A 97 19.96 -8.28 -3.59
N SER A 98 20.47 -8.81 -4.72
CA SER A 98 19.81 -8.80 -6.03
C SER A 98 19.11 -10.12 -6.35
N GLN A 99 18.95 -11.01 -5.37
CA GLN A 99 18.31 -12.31 -5.58
C GLN A 99 16.82 -12.10 -5.91
N ASP A 100 16.37 -12.73 -7.00
CA ASP A 100 14.94 -12.70 -7.39
C ASP A 100 14.07 -13.46 -6.39
N GLY A 101 12.79 -13.08 -6.31
CA GLY A 101 11.75 -13.82 -5.60
C GLY A 101 11.09 -13.05 -4.45
N LEU A 102 11.89 -12.40 -3.60
CA LEU A 102 11.41 -11.73 -2.40
C LEU A 102 10.90 -10.30 -2.61
N ASP A 103 11.32 -9.66 -3.70
CA ASP A 103 10.90 -8.32 -4.10
C ASP A 103 9.38 -8.23 -4.31
N ARG A 104 8.79 -9.24 -4.97
CA ARG A 104 7.35 -9.30 -5.25
C ARG A 104 6.54 -9.54 -3.97
N TRP A 105 7.08 -10.33 -3.05
CA TRP A 105 6.43 -10.56 -1.76
C TRP A 105 6.43 -9.29 -0.92
N TRP A 106 7.61 -8.66 -0.80
CA TRP A 106 7.76 -7.36 -0.13
C TRP A 106 6.78 -6.32 -0.67
N ALA A 107 6.73 -6.16 -1.99
CA ALA A 107 5.82 -5.20 -2.63
C ALA A 107 4.34 -5.51 -2.34
N THR A 108 3.95 -6.79 -2.36
CA THR A 108 2.57 -7.22 -2.09
C THR A 108 2.17 -6.97 -0.64
N LEU A 109 3.05 -7.24 0.32
CA LEU A 109 2.81 -6.98 1.74
C LEU A 109 2.64 -5.48 2.02
N TYR A 110 3.50 -4.64 1.43
CA TYR A 110 3.36 -3.18 1.55
C TYR A 110 2.16 -2.60 0.79
N GLU A 111 1.71 -3.25 -0.29
CA GLU A 111 0.45 -2.91 -0.93
C GLU A 111 -0.74 -3.18 0.01
N GLY A 112 -0.76 -4.32 0.69
CA GLY A 112 -1.73 -4.64 1.73
C GLY A 112 -1.76 -3.60 2.86
N ILE A 113 -0.59 -3.24 3.38
CA ILE A 113 -0.43 -2.20 4.42
C ILE A 113 -0.98 -0.86 3.93
N LYS A 114 -0.66 -0.44 2.70
CA LYS A 114 -1.15 0.82 2.13
C LYS A 114 -2.68 0.82 2.03
N ARG A 115 -3.29 -0.28 1.59
CA ARG A 115 -4.75 -0.43 1.51
C ARG A 115 -5.39 -0.41 2.90
N ALA A 116 -4.79 -1.07 3.88
CA ALA A 116 -5.27 -1.05 5.26
C ALA A 116 -5.24 0.38 5.86
N ASN A 117 -4.17 1.15 5.61
CA ASN A 117 -4.08 2.53 6.07
C ASN A 117 -5.21 3.41 5.51
N VAL A 118 -5.66 3.17 4.26
CA VAL A 118 -6.82 3.89 3.69
C VAL A 118 -8.08 3.63 4.52
N VAL A 119 -8.35 2.37 4.88
CA VAL A 119 -9.51 2.02 5.70
C VAL A 119 -9.39 2.65 7.09
N ILE A 120 -8.25 2.48 7.75
CA ILE A 120 -8.00 2.97 9.12
C ILE A 120 -8.13 4.51 9.20
N GLU A 121 -7.65 5.25 8.20
CA GLU A 121 -7.68 6.72 8.24
C GLU A 121 -8.97 7.33 7.72
N LYS A 122 -9.62 6.74 6.70
CA LYS A 122 -10.73 7.39 5.98
C LYS A 122 -12.12 6.88 6.40
N VAL A 123 -12.26 5.59 6.69
CA VAL A 123 -13.56 5.02 7.07
C VAL A 123 -14.14 5.57 8.39
N PRO A 124 -13.35 6.03 9.38
CA PRO A 124 -13.89 6.71 10.57
C PRO A 124 -14.77 7.93 10.26
N GLU A 125 -14.52 8.63 9.16
CA GLU A 125 -15.21 9.87 8.78
C GLU A 125 -16.50 9.64 7.98
N ILE A 126 -16.77 8.39 7.58
CA ILE A 126 -17.92 8.05 6.73
C ILE A 126 -19.19 7.89 7.58
N GLU A 127 -20.27 8.57 7.17
CA GLU A 127 -21.61 8.39 7.72
C GLU A 127 -22.17 7.01 7.30
N MET A 128 -22.23 6.08 8.25
CA MET A 128 -22.68 4.71 8.05
C MET A 128 -23.03 4.04 9.40
N ASP A 129 -23.54 2.81 9.34
CA ASP A 129 -23.78 2.00 10.53
C ASP A 129 -22.52 1.85 11.38
N THR A 130 -22.67 2.10 12.68
CA THR A 130 -21.55 2.18 13.63
C THR A 130 -20.88 0.84 13.87
N ASN A 131 -21.65 -0.27 13.86
CA ASN A 131 -21.11 -1.61 14.04
C ASN A 131 -20.30 -2.03 12.82
N LEU A 132 -20.82 -1.77 11.61
CA LEU A 132 -20.10 -2.04 10.36
C LEU A 132 -18.82 -1.20 10.27
N ARG A 133 -18.86 0.08 10.62
CA ARG A 133 -17.67 0.95 10.64
C ARG A 133 -16.60 0.40 11.58
N GLY A 134 -16.98 0.07 12.82
CA GLY A 134 -16.06 -0.51 13.79
C GLY A 134 -15.48 -1.85 13.31
N ARG A 135 -16.30 -2.69 12.69
CA ARG A 135 -15.85 -3.96 12.11
C ARG A 135 -14.81 -3.74 11.01
N TYR A 136 -15.08 -2.88 10.03
CA TYR A 136 -14.15 -2.60 8.93
C TYR A 136 -12.80 -2.06 9.39
N ILE A 137 -12.81 -1.17 10.38
CA ILE A 137 -11.57 -0.64 10.98
C ILE A 137 -10.79 -1.77 11.67
N ALA A 138 -11.45 -2.61 12.47
CA ALA A 138 -10.81 -3.74 13.14
C ALA A 138 -10.25 -4.77 12.15
N GLU A 139 -11.00 -5.10 11.09
CA GLU A 139 -10.55 -5.98 10.01
C GLU A 139 -9.27 -5.43 9.32
N ALA A 140 -9.22 -4.13 9.07
CA ALA A 140 -8.05 -3.48 8.47
C ALA A 140 -6.83 -3.46 9.41
N HIS A 141 -7.03 -3.21 10.71
CA HIS A 141 -5.96 -3.33 11.71
C HIS A 141 -5.39 -4.75 11.73
N PHE A 142 -6.24 -5.76 11.90
CA PHE A 142 -5.81 -7.16 11.93
C PHE A 142 -5.01 -7.54 10.69
N LEU A 143 -5.49 -7.19 9.49
CA LEU A 143 -4.79 -7.48 8.24
C LEU A 143 -3.47 -6.70 8.12
N ARG A 144 -3.41 -5.44 8.57
CA ARG A 144 -2.14 -4.68 8.61
C ARG A 144 -1.12 -5.36 9.54
N GLY A 145 -1.56 -5.80 10.72
CA GLY A 145 -0.75 -6.59 11.65
C GLY A 145 -0.25 -7.89 11.03
N LEU A 146 -1.11 -8.62 10.31
CA LEU A 146 -0.74 -9.84 9.59
C LEU A 146 0.34 -9.59 8.52
N TYR A 147 0.20 -8.52 7.72
CA TYR A 147 1.21 -8.17 6.71
C TYR A 147 2.56 -7.79 7.34
N TYR A 148 2.54 -7.06 8.47
CA TYR A 148 3.75 -6.79 9.23
C TYR A 148 4.35 -8.05 9.85
N PHE A 149 3.52 -8.99 10.30
CA PHE A 149 3.97 -10.27 10.84
C PHE A 149 4.70 -11.12 9.78
N ASP A 150 4.23 -11.11 8.54
CA ASP A 150 4.94 -11.75 7.43
C ASP A 150 6.28 -11.06 7.14
N LEU A 151 6.30 -9.72 7.13
CA LEU A 151 7.52 -8.94 6.92
C LEU A 151 8.57 -9.18 8.01
N VAL A 152 8.20 -9.12 9.29
CA VAL A 152 9.19 -9.22 10.38
C VAL A 152 9.85 -10.59 10.45
N ARG A 153 9.12 -11.67 10.09
CA ARG A 153 9.67 -13.04 10.06
C ARG A 153 10.72 -13.24 8.98
N ALA A 154 10.63 -12.50 7.88
CA ALA A 154 11.54 -12.63 6.76
C ALA A 154 12.72 -11.64 6.79
N TRP A 155 12.50 -10.41 7.28
CA TRP A 155 13.51 -9.33 7.23
C TRP A 155 13.93 -8.79 8.60
N GLY A 156 13.33 -9.26 9.69
CA GLY A 156 13.45 -8.63 10.99
C GLY A 156 12.87 -7.22 10.95
N GLY A 157 13.65 -6.22 11.35
CA GLY A 157 13.20 -4.82 11.33
C GLY A 157 12.83 -4.30 9.92
N VAL A 158 11.68 -3.64 9.78
CA VAL A 158 11.19 -3.09 8.51
C VAL A 158 10.62 -1.68 8.69
N PRO A 159 10.47 -0.87 7.62
CA PRO A 159 9.82 0.44 7.73
C PRO A 159 8.36 0.35 8.17
N LEU A 160 7.99 1.08 9.22
CA LEU A 160 6.60 1.24 9.67
C LEU A 160 5.91 2.38 8.92
N VAL A 161 5.03 2.02 8.00
CA VAL A 161 4.21 2.89 7.16
C VAL A 161 2.78 2.81 7.67
N LEU A 162 2.42 3.70 8.60
CA LEU A 162 1.16 3.63 9.35
C LEU A 162 0.12 4.67 8.90
N THR A 163 0.40 5.39 7.82
CA THR A 163 -0.46 6.46 7.27
C THR A 163 -0.56 6.36 5.75
N THR A 164 -1.58 6.97 5.15
CA THR A 164 -1.70 7.13 3.69
C THR A 164 -0.72 8.16 3.12
N THR A 165 -0.17 9.04 3.94
CA THR A 165 0.76 10.12 3.53
C THR A 165 2.14 10.02 4.22
N PRO A 166 2.87 8.90 4.09
CA PRO A 166 4.18 8.74 4.72
C PRO A 166 5.24 9.64 4.07
N PRO A 167 6.34 9.97 4.77
CA PRO A 167 7.47 10.64 4.14
C PRO A 167 8.09 9.74 3.07
N LEU A 168 8.72 10.34 2.05
CA LEU A 168 9.35 9.62 0.93
C LEU A 168 10.42 8.59 1.37
N LYS A 169 11.04 8.83 2.53
CA LYS A 169 12.02 7.93 3.14
C LYS A 169 11.57 7.60 4.55
N VAL A 170 11.11 6.38 4.74
CA VAL A 170 10.80 5.81 6.06
C VAL A 170 11.98 4.92 6.46
N PRO A 171 12.70 5.22 7.56
CA PRO A 171 13.78 4.36 8.02
C PRO A 171 13.25 3.00 8.48
N ARG A 172 14.11 1.99 8.49
CA ARG A 172 13.77 0.68 9.08
C ARG A 172 13.60 0.86 10.59
N SER A 173 12.49 0.36 11.13
CA SER A 173 12.33 0.11 12.55
C SER A 173 13.04 -1.20 12.93
N SER A 174 13.32 -1.40 14.21
CA SER A 174 13.78 -2.67 14.78
C SER A 174 12.68 -3.74 14.73
N ALA A 175 13.05 -5.01 14.89
CA ALA A 175 12.07 -6.09 14.94
C ALA A 175 11.11 -5.93 16.13
N ASP A 176 11.62 -5.53 17.30
CA ASP A 176 10.82 -5.32 18.51
C ASP A 176 9.79 -4.20 18.33
N GLU A 177 10.15 -3.11 17.65
CA GLU A 177 9.20 -2.04 17.30
C GLU A 177 8.12 -2.52 16.34
N VAL A 178 8.47 -3.38 15.38
CA VAL A 178 7.48 -3.97 14.46
C VAL A 178 6.53 -4.90 15.21
N TYR A 179 7.03 -5.78 16.08
CA TYR A 179 6.18 -6.61 16.94
C TYR A 179 5.27 -5.78 17.84
N SER A 180 5.80 -4.72 18.46
CA SER A 180 5.01 -3.78 19.26
C SER A 180 3.90 -3.10 18.45
N GLN A 181 4.10 -2.89 17.15
CA GLN A 181 3.05 -2.35 16.28
C GLN A 181 2.03 -3.41 15.87
N ILE A 182 2.46 -4.65 15.62
CA ILE A 182 1.57 -5.79 15.36
C ILE A 182 0.62 -6.01 16.55
N GLU A 183 1.15 -5.98 17.78
CA GLU A 183 0.34 -6.11 19.01
C GLU A 183 -0.69 -5.00 19.19
N LYS A 184 -0.43 -3.79 18.66
CA LYS A 184 -1.41 -2.70 18.67
C LYS A 184 -2.50 -2.86 17.63
N ASP A 185 -2.23 -3.64 16.58
CA ASP A 185 -3.14 -3.91 15.47
C ASP A 185 -4.02 -5.15 15.73
N PHE A 186 -3.65 -6.01 16.67
CA PHE A 186 -4.44 -7.16 17.12
C PHE A 186 -5.35 -6.80 18.32
#